data_AF-A0A7S0IWQ5-F1
#
_entry.id   AF-A0A7S0IWQ5-F1
#
_cell.length_a   1.000
_cell.length_b   1.000
_cell.length_c   1.000
_cell.angle_alpha   90.00
_cell.angle_beta   90.00
_cell.angle_gamma   90.00
#
_symmetry.space_group_name_H-M   'P 1'
#
loop_
_entity.id
_entity.type
_entity.pdbx_description
1 polymer ?
#
loop_
_entity_poly.entity_id
_entity_poly.type
_entity_poly.pdbx_seq_one_letter_code
_entity_poly.pdbx_strand_id
1 'polypeptide(L)'
;LMRDTLVRRCALAWALFGASASAAALSARPKLNSCRPGPNLHPPQREDPVETPQSRDVVVKLYDISTPELCQAMSVLAFKPAYWFPKLSIGVGGRTWSYDGEPEETYDAIIANAAGGPPLRTWNLGPTPLSDEEIDVVISDMGATDYAPEEYDFFMRNCNHFCYDLSERLVGSEAWPAVQAEFIDERVLHESEAILNNMPGGALQQSLTRSVTRGVQKIIVKSWRKEWKRALAEYEEQQNIPLEQRISSA
;
A
#
# COMPACT_ATOMS: atom_id res chain seq x y z
N LEU A 1 31.98 13.54 -45.80
CA LEU A 1 30.77 14.19 -45.22
C LEU A 1 29.51 13.31 -45.13
N MET A 2 29.45 12.09 -45.69
CA MET A 2 28.25 11.22 -45.61
C MET A 2 28.34 10.04 -44.62
N ARG A 3 29.46 9.86 -43.89
CA ARG A 3 29.62 8.75 -42.92
C ARG A 3 29.32 9.13 -41.46
N ASP A 4 29.33 10.42 -41.11
CA ASP A 4 29.09 10.89 -39.73
C ASP A 4 27.61 11.01 -39.33
N THR A 5 26.70 11.04 -40.30
CA THR A 5 25.26 11.20 -40.05
C THR A 5 24.54 9.89 -39.72
N LEU A 6 25.11 8.74 -40.09
CA LEU A 6 24.48 7.44 -39.80
C LEU A 6 24.78 6.95 -38.37
N VAL A 7 26.02 7.12 -37.91
CA VAL A 7 26.45 6.69 -36.56
C VAL A 7 25.77 7.51 -35.46
N ARG A 8 25.56 8.83 -35.68
CA ARG A 8 24.82 9.68 -34.74
C ARG A 8 23.32 9.36 -34.67
N ARG A 9 22.73 8.80 -35.74
CA ARG A 9 21.29 8.43 -35.76
C ARG A 9 21.01 7.08 -35.09
N CYS A 10 21.97 6.15 -35.10
CA CYS A 10 21.85 4.90 -34.36
C CYS A 10 22.07 5.09 -32.84
N ALA A 11 22.96 6.00 -32.42
CA ALA A 11 23.16 6.30 -31.00
C ALA A 11 21.94 7.00 -30.36
N LEU A 12 21.24 7.86 -31.11
CA LEU A 12 20.02 8.52 -30.62
C LEU A 12 18.83 7.54 -30.54
N ALA A 13 18.74 6.57 -31.45
CA ALA A 13 17.71 5.53 -31.39
C ALA A 13 17.89 4.58 -30.20
N TRP A 14 19.13 4.29 -29.80
CA TRP A 14 19.38 3.48 -28.60
C TRP A 14 19.16 4.26 -27.29
N ALA A 15 19.36 5.58 -27.28
CA ALA A 15 19.01 6.42 -26.13
C ALA A 15 17.50 6.68 -25.99
N LEU A 16 16.74 6.68 -27.09
CA LEU A 16 15.28 6.89 -27.08
C LEU A 16 14.48 5.60 -26.85
N PHE A 17 15.07 4.42 -27.06
CA PHE A 17 14.40 3.12 -26.87
C PHE A 17 15.09 2.19 -25.85
N GLY A 18 16.27 2.54 -25.35
CA GLY A 18 17.03 1.70 -24.40
C GLY A 18 16.82 2.03 -22.93
N ALA A 19 16.19 3.17 -22.60
CA ALA A 19 15.93 3.58 -21.21
C ALA A 19 14.48 3.32 -20.74
N SER A 20 13.60 2.81 -21.62
CA SER A 20 12.17 2.62 -21.32
C SER A 20 11.75 1.15 -21.17
N ALA A 21 12.69 0.20 -21.24
CA ALA A 21 12.37 -1.23 -21.19
C ALA A 21 12.15 -1.78 -19.76
N SER A 22 12.53 -1.06 -18.70
CA SER A 22 12.30 -1.49 -17.31
C SER A 22 11.00 -0.95 -16.69
N ALA A 23 10.34 0.03 -17.32
CA ALA A 23 9.07 0.59 -16.84
C ALA A 23 7.83 -0.07 -17.48
N ALA A 24 8.01 -0.89 -18.53
CA ALA A 24 6.92 -1.33 -19.41
C ALA A 24 6.35 -2.73 -19.11
N ALA A 25 6.63 -3.33 -17.95
CA ALA A 25 6.11 -4.68 -17.63
C ALA A 25 5.64 -4.90 -16.17
N LEU A 26 5.46 -3.83 -15.38
CA LEU A 26 4.64 -3.94 -14.17
C LEU A 26 3.19 -3.66 -14.57
N SER A 27 2.58 -4.63 -15.26
CA SER A 27 1.14 -4.59 -15.51
C SER A 27 0.45 -4.48 -14.16
N ALA A 28 -0.31 -3.40 -13.96
CA ALA A 28 -1.18 -3.23 -12.80
C ALA A 28 -1.84 -4.57 -12.44
N ARG A 29 -1.68 -5.01 -11.18
CA ARG A 29 -2.26 -6.26 -10.70
C ARG A 29 -3.74 -6.27 -11.14
N PRO A 30 -4.20 -7.28 -11.91
CA PRO A 30 -5.56 -7.29 -12.44
C PRO A 30 -6.54 -7.00 -11.31
N LYS A 31 -7.52 -6.10 -11.56
CA LYS A 31 -8.54 -5.80 -10.54
C LYS A 31 -9.19 -7.12 -10.11
N LEU A 32 -9.02 -7.46 -8.84
CA LEU A 32 -9.61 -8.67 -8.29
C LEU A 32 -11.14 -8.54 -8.37
N ASN A 33 -11.77 -9.45 -9.12
CA ASN A 33 -13.20 -9.45 -9.36
C ASN A 33 -13.94 -10.53 -8.55
N SER A 34 -13.20 -11.41 -7.88
CA SER A 34 -13.71 -12.53 -7.10
C SER A 34 -12.97 -12.67 -5.77
N CYS A 35 -13.68 -13.07 -4.72
CA CYS A 35 -13.11 -13.23 -3.38
C CYS A 35 -12.52 -14.63 -3.25
N ARG A 36 -11.27 -14.72 -2.79
CA ARG A 36 -10.64 -16.02 -2.55
C ARG A 36 -11.19 -16.68 -1.28
N PRO A 37 -11.30 -18.02 -1.23
CA PRO A 37 -11.68 -18.73 -0.02
C PRO A 37 -10.52 -18.83 0.96
N GLY A 38 -10.68 -18.35 2.18
CA GLY A 38 -9.65 -18.42 3.22
C GLY A 38 -10.27 -18.50 4.61
N PRO A 39 -9.51 -18.98 5.61
CA PRO A 39 -9.89 -18.82 7.01
C PRO A 39 -9.99 -17.34 7.36
N ASN A 40 -10.86 -16.97 8.30
CA ASN A 40 -10.76 -15.68 8.98
C ASN A 40 -9.62 -15.82 9.99
N LEU A 41 -8.54 -15.08 9.79
CA LEU A 41 -7.30 -15.29 10.51
C LEU A 41 -7.24 -14.44 11.77
N HIS A 42 -6.53 -14.92 12.77
CA HIS A 42 -6.10 -14.11 13.89
C HIS A 42 -4.83 -13.33 13.53
N PRO A 43 -4.59 -12.19 14.19
CA PRO A 43 -3.36 -11.44 13.98
C PRO A 43 -2.15 -12.34 14.28
N PRO A 44 -1.07 -12.24 13.47
CA PRO A 44 0.15 -12.98 13.70
C PRO A 44 0.79 -12.50 15.01
N GLN A 45 1.69 -13.33 15.55
CA GLN A 45 2.55 -12.86 16.62
C GLN A 45 3.43 -11.71 16.11
N ARG A 46 3.72 -10.76 17.00
CA ARG A 46 4.68 -9.71 16.73
C ARG A 46 6.08 -10.31 16.60
N GLU A 47 6.80 -9.90 15.58
CA GLU A 47 8.20 -10.23 15.34
C GLU A 47 9.00 -8.94 15.29
N ASP A 48 10.08 -8.90 16.07
CA ASP A 48 11.01 -7.79 16.04
C ASP A 48 11.78 -7.78 14.72
N PRO A 49 12.11 -6.60 14.17
CA PRO A 49 12.92 -6.51 12.96
C PRO A 49 14.30 -7.15 13.17
N VAL A 50 14.71 -7.97 12.21
CA VAL A 50 15.98 -8.70 12.26
C VAL A 50 17.17 -7.77 11.98
N GLU A 51 16.97 -6.75 11.14
CA GLU A 51 18.02 -5.85 10.67
C GLU A 51 17.60 -4.39 10.78
N THR A 52 18.56 -3.52 11.07
CA THR A 52 18.36 -2.07 11.02
C THR A 52 18.38 -1.61 9.56
N PRO A 53 17.29 -0.99 9.05
CA PRO A 53 17.26 -0.51 7.67
C PRO A 53 18.28 0.60 7.41
N GLN A 54 18.86 0.59 6.21
CA GLN A 54 19.67 1.68 5.69
C GLN A 54 18.79 2.80 5.11
N SER A 55 19.38 3.96 4.79
CA SER A 55 18.64 5.15 4.36
C SER A 55 17.91 5.01 3.02
N ARG A 56 18.34 4.09 2.15
CA ARG A 56 17.70 3.81 0.85
C ARG A 56 16.92 2.49 0.84
N ASP A 57 16.85 1.82 1.97
CA ASP A 57 16.12 0.56 2.08
C ASP A 57 14.61 0.81 2.00
N VAL A 58 13.93 -0.02 1.24
CA VAL A 58 12.47 -0.07 1.18
C VAL A 58 11.99 -0.95 2.33
N VAL A 59 11.26 -0.34 3.25
CA VAL A 59 10.79 -0.98 4.47
C VAL A 59 9.27 -1.05 4.47
N VAL A 60 8.71 -2.25 4.57
CA VAL A 60 7.26 -2.46 4.70
C VAL A 60 6.93 -2.88 6.13
N LYS A 61 5.91 -2.26 6.71
CA LYS A 61 5.50 -2.49 8.11
C LYS A 61 4.05 -2.94 8.16
N LEU A 62 3.78 -4.02 8.89
CA LEU A 62 2.44 -4.54 9.13
C LEU A 62 1.95 -4.12 10.51
N TYR A 63 0.76 -3.54 10.55
CA TYR A 63 0.03 -3.16 11.76
C TYR A 63 -1.29 -3.92 11.85
N ASP A 64 -1.80 -4.07 13.06
CA ASP A 64 -3.19 -4.45 13.30
C ASP A 64 -3.96 -3.18 13.72
N ILE A 65 -4.86 -2.72 12.87
CA ILE A 65 -5.67 -1.52 13.14
C ILE A 65 -7.05 -1.85 13.72
N SER A 66 -7.20 -3.05 14.26
CA SER A 66 -8.48 -3.53 14.76
C SER A 66 -8.87 -2.86 16.05
N THR A 67 -10.16 -2.56 16.15
CA THR A 67 -10.81 -2.30 17.43
C THR A 67 -11.92 -3.34 17.67
N PRO A 68 -12.32 -3.58 18.92
CA PRO A 68 -13.47 -4.44 19.21
C PRO A 68 -14.72 -4.04 18.42
N GLU A 69 -14.97 -2.73 18.27
CA GLU A 69 -16.11 -2.18 17.55
C GLU A 69 -16.02 -2.45 16.05
N LEU A 70 -14.84 -2.26 15.44
CA LEU A 70 -14.61 -2.54 14.02
C LEU A 70 -14.80 -4.04 13.73
N CYS A 71 -14.20 -4.90 14.55
CA CYS A 71 -14.35 -6.35 14.43
C CYS A 71 -15.81 -6.77 14.59
N GLN A 72 -16.54 -6.24 15.56
CA GLN A 72 -17.95 -6.53 15.76
C GLN A 72 -18.81 -6.05 14.58
N ALA A 73 -18.62 -4.81 14.13
CA ALA A 73 -19.39 -4.23 13.03
C ALA A 73 -19.19 -5.04 11.75
N MET A 74 -17.94 -5.37 11.42
CA MET A 74 -17.62 -6.19 10.25
C MET A 74 -18.12 -7.61 10.41
N SER A 75 -18.12 -8.14 11.63
CA SER A 75 -18.64 -9.48 11.87
C SER A 75 -20.14 -9.59 11.60
N VAL A 76 -20.90 -8.58 12.04
CA VAL A 76 -22.34 -8.48 11.78
C VAL A 76 -22.61 -8.30 10.30
N LEU A 77 -21.87 -7.41 9.64
CA LEU A 77 -22.04 -7.11 8.22
C LEU A 77 -21.74 -8.32 7.32
N ALA A 78 -20.69 -9.08 7.68
CA ALA A 78 -20.25 -10.26 6.95
C ALA A 78 -20.98 -11.55 7.36
N PHE A 79 -21.76 -11.52 8.45
CA PHE A 79 -22.33 -12.71 9.10
C PHE A 79 -21.26 -13.76 9.46
N LYS A 80 -20.06 -13.31 9.85
CA LYS A 80 -18.88 -14.13 10.11
C LYS A 80 -17.96 -13.47 11.12
N PRO A 81 -17.19 -14.21 11.93
CA PRO A 81 -16.23 -13.56 12.82
C PRO A 81 -15.13 -12.81 12.04
N ALA A 82 -14.95 -11.52 12.30
CA ALA A 82 -13.77 -10.77 11.90
C ALA A 82 -12.87 -10.62 13.13
N TYR A 83 -11.61 -11.02 13.01
CA TYR A 83 -10.68 -11.04 14.15
C TYR A 83 -9.62 -9.96 14.09
N TRP A 84 -9.27 -9.51 12.89
CA TRP A 84 -8.32 -8.42 12.72
C TRP A 84 -8.41 -7.73 11.36
N PHE A 85 -7.69 -6.62 11.23
CA PHE A 85 -7.61 -5.75 10.06
C PHE A 85 -6.15 -5.36 9.83
N PRO A 86 -5.43 -6.07 8.95
CA PRO A 86 -4.05 -5.73 8.66
C PRO A 86 -3.98 -4.41 7.88
N LYS A 87 -3.03 -3.54 8.25
CA LYS A 87 -2.65 -2.35 7.49
C LYS A 87 -1.15 -2.38 7.22
N LEU A 88 -0.76 -2.21 5.96
CA LEU A 88 0.62 -1.98 5.57
C LEU A 88 0.92 -0.48 5.47
N SER A 89 2.15 -0.13 5.82
CA SER A 89 2.84 1.07 5.34
C SER A 89 4.13 0.68 4.65
N ILE A 90 4.63 1.57 3.79
CA ILE A 90 5.91 1.41 3.10
C ILE A 90 6.70 2.69 3.22
N GLY A 91 8.00 2.59 3.49
CA GLY A 91 8.87 3.76 3.63
C GLY A 91 10.24 3.56 3.01
N VAL A 92 10.85 4.68 2.65
CA VAL A 92 12.24 4.77 2.18
C VAL A 92 12.88 5.95 2.90
N GLY A 93 13.95 5.68 3.66
CA GLY A 93 14.60 6.68 4.48
C GLY A 93 13.65 7.29 5.52
N GLY A 94 13.45 8.62 5.45
CA GLY A 94 12.57 9.36 6.37
C GLY A 94 11.11 9.46 5.92
N ARG A 95 10.77 8.94 4.73
CA ARG A 95 9.44 9.10 4.11
C ARG A 95 8.66 7.80 4.23
N THR A 96 7.37 7.89 4.55
CA THR A 96 6.46 6.74 4.64
C THR A 96 5.19 7.04 3.88
N TRP A 97 4.64 6.07 3.16
CA TRP A 97 3.41 6.21 2.40
C TRP A 97 2.39 5.15 2.81
N SER A 98 1.13 5.52 2.63
CA SER A 98 -0.01 4.63 2.77
C SER A 98 -1.12 5.03 1.80
N TYR A 99 -2.13 4.18 1.63
CA TYR A 99 -3.24 4.43 0.72
C TYR A 99 -4.58 4.25 1.42
N ASP A 100 -5.26 5.38 1.64
CA ASP A 100 -6.58 5.45 2.27
C ASP A 100 -7.54 6.25 1.37
N GLY A 101 -7.53 5.93 0.07
CA GLY A 101 -8.31 6.61 -0.98
C GLY A 101 -7.44 7.35 -1.99
N GLU A 102 -6.32 7.92 -1.56
CA GLU A 102 -5.24 8.36 -2.45
C GLU A 102 -3.89 8.02 -1.82
N PRO A 103 -2.81 7.87 -2.59
CA PRO A 103 -1.48 7.72 -2.03
C PRO A 103 -1.15 8.98 -1.21
N GLU A 104 -0.84 8.80 0.08
CA GLU A 104 -0.52 9.89 0.98
C GLU A 104 0.79 9.59 1.73
N GLU A 105 1.66 10.60 1.80
CA GLU A 105 2.83 10.58 2.67
C GLU A 105 2.43 10.83 4.13
N THR A 106 3.05 10.08 5.03
CA THR A 106 2.79 10.03 6.47
C THR A 106 4.04 9.65 7.26
N TYR A 107 3.88 9.40 8.56
CA TYR A 107 4.94 8.93 9.45
C TYR A 107 4.49 7.65 10.16
N ASP A 108 5.43 6.72 10.38
CA ASP A 108 5.15 5.49 11.13
C ASP A 108 4.61 5.73 12.53
N ALA A 109 5.01 6.81 13.18
CA ALA A 109 4.50 7.17 14.51
C ALA A 109 2.98 7.39 14.51
N ILE A 110 2.43 7.99 13.44
CA ILE A 110 1.00 8.25 13.30
C ILE A 110 0.25 6.93 13.09
N ILE A 111 0.78 6.06 12.23
CA ILE A 111 0.18 4.74 11.96
C ILE A 111 0.24 3.87 13.22
N ALA A 112 1.38 3.83 13.92
CA ALA A 112 1.54 3.08 15.16
C ALA A 112 0.58 3.56 16.25
N ASN A 113 0.39 4.88 16.38
CA ASN A 113 -0.57 5.44 17.33
C ASN A 113 -2.01 5.04 16.97
N ALA A 114 -2.38 5.12 15.69
CA ALA A 114 -3.70 4.68 15.22
C ALA A 114 -3.93 3.17 15.40
N ALA A 115 -2.89 2.36 15.26
CA ALA A 115 -2.90 0.91 15.48
C ALA A 115 -2.82 0.51 16.98
N GLY A 116 -2.65 1.48 17.89
CA GLY A 116 -2.49 1.20 19.32
C GLY A 116 -1.16 0.54 19.71
N GLY A 117 -0.15 0.58 18.84
CA GLY A 117 1.16 0.01 19.12
C GLY A 117 2.12 -0.05 17.94
N PRO A 118 3.36 -0.53 18.17
CA PRO A 118 4.35 -0.70 17.10
C PRO A 118 3.91 -1.80 16.11
N PRO A 119 4.53 -1.86 14.92
CA PRO A 119 4.26 -2.89 13.92
C PRO A 119 4.27 -4.30 14.51
N LEU A 120 3.42 -5.17 13.97
CA LEU A 120 3.50 -6.61 14.21
C LEU A 120 4.69 -7.21 13.47
N ARG A 121 5.00 -6.75 12.27
CA ARG A 121 6.16 -7.20 11.49
C ARG A 121 6.75 -6.05 10.68
N THR A 122 8.05 -6.11 10.44
CA THR A 122 8.77 -5.18 9.58
C THR A 122 9.63 -5.98 8.62
N TRP A 123 9.49 -5.73 7.33
CA TRP A 123 10.31 -6.33 6.28
C TRP A 123 11.20 -5.26 5.67
N ASN A 124 12.51 -5.48 5.72
CA ASN A 124 13.46 -4.73 4.92
C ASN A 124 13.63 -5.47 3.59
N LEU A 125 13.18 -4.85 2.50
CA LEU A 125 13.22 -5.43 1.15
C LEU A 125 14.52 -5.08 0.41
N GLY A 126 15.41 -4.35 1.06
CA GLY A 126 16.68 -3.88 0.50
C GLY A 126 16.56 -2.55 -0.22
N PRO A 127 17.67 -2.09 -0.83
CA PRO A 127 17.77 -0.73 -1.36
C PRO A 127 16.98 -0.55 -2.65
N THR A 128 16.31 0.60 -2.80
CA THR A 128 15.79 1.04 -4.09
C THR A 128 16.88 1.77 -4.89
N PRO A 129 17.00 1.52 -6.21
CA PRO A 129 17.92 2.27 -7.08
C PRO A 129 17.38 3.64 -7.50
N LEU A 130 16.10 3.93 -7.24
CA LEU A 130 15.44 5.16 -7.66
C LEU A 130 15.91 6.35 -6.82
N SER A 131 15.87 7.57 -7.38
CA SER A 131 15.98 8.82 -6.62
C SER A 131 14.67 9.18 -5.91
N ASP A 132 14.67 10.21 -5.06
CA ASP A 132 13.44 10.67 -4.40
C ASP A 132 12.43 11.22 -5.43
N GLU A 133 12.91 11.95 -6.43
CA GLU A 133 12.06 12.46 -7.52
C GLU A 133 11.46 11.32 -8.37
N GLU A 134 12.23 10.25 -8.60
CA GLU A 134 11.72 9.06 -9.30
C GLU A 134 10.68 8.32 -8.46
N ILE A 135 10.85 8.25 -7.13
CA ILE A 135 9.84 7.71 -6.22
C ILE A 135 8.55 8.55 -6.30
N ASP A 136 8.66 9.87 -6.30
CA ASP A 136 7.51 10.78 -6.39
C ASP A 136 6.75 10.58 -7.70
N VAL A 137 7.47 10.40 -8.82
CA VAL A 137 6.86 10.05 -10.12
C VAL A 137 6.13 8.73 -10.04
N VAL A 138 6.73 7.68 -9.46
CA VAL A 138 6.08 6.36 -9.31
C VAL A 138 4.77 6.47 -8.51
N ILE A 139 4.79 7.19 -7.39
CA ILE A 139 3.63 7.37 -6.51
C ILE A 139 2.55 8.20 -7.18
N SER A 140 2.93 9.28 -7.88
CA SER A 140 2.03 10.12 -8.66
C SER A 140 1.34 9.32 -9.77
N ASP A 141 2.10 8.54 -10.54
CA ASP A 141 1.58 7.69 -11.61
C ASP A 141 0.62 6.63 -11.05
N MET A 142 0.95 6.00 -9.92
CA MET A 142 0.05 5.09 -9.21
C MET A 142 -1.25 5.79 -8.81
N GLY A 143 -1.17 6.97 -8.22
CA GLY A 143 -2.33 7.77 -7.80
C GLY A 143 -3.19 8.26 -8.95
N ALA A 144 -2.61 8.46 -10.14
CA ALA A 144 -3.34 8.85 -11.35
C ALA A 144 -3.98 7.66 -12.09
N THR A 145 -3.60 6.42 -11.75
CA THR A 145 -4.02 5.21 -12.49
C THR A 145 -4.65 4.17 -11.55
N ASP A 146 -3.82 3.29 -10.98
CA ASP A 146 -4.24 2.08 -10.28
C ASP A 146 -4.81 2.35 -8.88
N TYR A 147 -4.46 3.50 -8.32
CA TYR A 147 -4.76 3.92 -6.95
C TYR A 147 -5.43 5.30 -6.91
N ALA A 148 -6.20 5.62 -7.95
CA ALA A 148 -7.06 6.81 -7.96
C ALA A 148 -8.17 6.72 -6.89
N PRO A 149 -8.79 7.85 -6.48
CA PRO A 149 -9.87 7.87 -5.48
C PRO A 149 -11.04 6.94 -5.75
N GLU A 150 -11.43 6.79 -7.01
CA GLU A 150 -12.48 5.89 -7.47
C GLU A 150 -12.11 4.41 -7.41
N GLU A 151 -10.82 4.09 -7.33
CA GLU A 151 -10.31 2.72 -7.30
C GLU A 151 -10.28 2.10 -5.90
N TYR A 152 -10.41 2.92 -4.85
CA TYR A 152 -10.37 2.42 -3.48
C TYR A 152 -11.51 1.43 -3.21
N ASP A 153 -11.16 0.19 -2.87
CA ASP A 153 -12.06 -0.87 -2.45
C ASP A 153 -11.47 -1.52 -1.22
N PHE A 154 -12.14 -1.36 -0.07
CA PHE A 154 -11.70 -1.87 1.22
C PHE A 154 -11.28 -3.35 1.17
N PHE A 155 -11.91 -4.16 0.32
CA PHE A 155 -11.65 -5.59 0.25
C PHE A 155 -10.61 -5.97 -0.81
N MET A 156 -10.58 -5.26 -1.94
CA MET A 156 -9.88 -5.72 -3.16
C MET A 156 -8.81 -4.74 -3.68
N ARG A 157 -8.74 -3.53 -3.13
CA ARG A 157 -7.79 -2.47 -3.53
C ARG A 157 -7.66 -1.45 -2.41
N ASN A 158 -6.86 -1.78 -1.41
CA ASN A 158 -6.66 -1.00 -0.19
C ASN A 158 -5.17 -0.73 0.08
N CYS A 159 -4.84 -0.16 1.25
CA CYS A 159 -3.47 0.13 1.67
C CYS A 159 -2.50 -1.05 1.54
N ASN A 160 -2.96 -2.27 1.77
CA ASN A 160 -2.12 -3.47 1.70
C ASN A 160 -1.70 -3.75 0.25
N HIS A 161 -2.64 -3.63 -0.68
CA HIS A 161 -2.39 -3.80 -2.11
C HIS A 161 -1.43 -2.72 -2.62
N PHE A 162 -1.66 -1.46 -2.21
CA PHE A 162 -0.79 -0.35 -2.56
C PHE A 162 0.66 -0.58 -2.10
N CYS A 163 0.88 -0.95 -0.84
CA CYS A 163 2.22 -1.15 -0.32
C CYS A 163 2.93 -2.33 -0.99
N TYR A 164 2.19 -3.40 -1.28
CA TYR A 164 2.73 -4.53 -2.03
C TYR A 164 3.14 -4.11 -3.46
N ASP A 165 2.25 -3.48 -4.22
CA ASP A 165 2.55 -3.04 -5.59
C ASP A 165 3.66 -1.96 -5.63
N LEU A 166 3.67 -1.03 -4.67
CA LEU A 166 4.71 -0.01 -4.59
C LEU A 166 6.07 -0.65 -4.26
N SER A 167 6.13 -1.65 -3.37
CA SER A 167 7.40 -2.33 -3.09
C SER A 167 8.02 -3.00 -4.32
N GLU A 168 7.19 -3.63 -5.18
CA GLU A 168 7.66 -4.23 -6.43
C GLU A 168 8.15 -3.17 -7.44
N ARG A 169 7.53 -1.97 -7.45
CA ARG A 169 7.98 -0.84 -8.28
C ARG A 169 9.28 -0.21 -7.78
N LEU A 170 9.49 -0.17 -6.47
CA LEU A 170 10.66 0.45 -5.87
C LEU A 170 11.90 -0.46 -5.88
N VAL A 171 11.74 -1.77 -5.63
CA VAL A 171 12.87 -2.71 -5.52
C VAL A 171 12.98 -3.62 -6.75
N GLY A 172 11.86 -3.93 -7.40
CA GLY A 172 11.74 -4.90 -8.49
C GLY A 172 10.84 -6.08 -8.14
N SER A 173 10.50 -6.93 -9.12
CA SER A 173 9.59 -8.06 -8.94
C SER A 173 10.11 -9.17 -8.01
N GLU A 174 11.38 -9.13 -7.63
CA GLU A 174 12.01 -10.06 -6.68
C GLU A 174 12.14 -9.45 -5.28
N ALA A 175 11.44 -8.32 -5.01
CA ALA A 175 11.47 -7.61 -3.72
C ALA A 175 11.17 -8.53 -2.53
N TRP A 176 10.27 -9.50 -2.74
CA TRP A 176 9.78 -10.38 -1.69
C TRP A 176 10.42 -11.77 -1.80
N PRO A 177 11.18 -12.21 -0.77
CA PRO A 177 11.51 -13.62 -0.61
C PRO A 177 10.24 -14.47 -0.60
N ALA A 178 10.27 -15.65 -1.23
CA ALA A 178 9.08 -16.48 -1.47
C ALA A 178 8.21 -16.70 -0.21
N VAL A 179 8.83 -16.97 0.95
CA VAL A 179 8.12 -17.17 2.22
C VAL A 179 7.40 -15.91 2.70
N GLN A 180 7.98 -14.73 2.47
CA GLN A 180 7.36 -13.45 2.84
C GLN A 180 6.25 -13.08 1.86
N ALA A 181 6.44 -13.33 0.55
CA ALA A 181 5.42 -13.14 -0.47
C ALA A 181 4.17 -13.99 -0.18
N GLU A 182 4.36 -15.27 0.16
CA GLU A 182 3.28 -16.19 0.56
C GLU A 182 2.55 -15.69 1.81
N PHE A 183 3.28 -15.24 2.83
CA PHE A 183 2.67 -14.67 4.03
C PHE A 183 1.81 -13.43 3.71
N ILE A 184 2.34 -12.47 2.93
CA ILE A 184 1.59 -11.27 2.57
C ILE A 184 0.34 -11.65 1.76
N ASP A 185 0.48 -12.54 0.79
CA ASP A 185 -0.65 -12.93 -0.04
C ASP A 185 -1.75 -13.60 0.78
N GLU A 186 -1.42 -14.63 1.55
CA GLU A 186 -2.41 -15.45 2.28
C GLU A 186 -2.94 -14.80 3.56
N ARG A 187 -2.12 -14.02 4.26
CA ARG A 187 -2.45 -13.52 5.61
C ARG A 187 -2.84 -12.04 5.61
N VAL A 188 -2.43 -11.27 4.60
CA VAL A 188 -2.63 -9.81 4.58
C VAL A 188 -3.56 -9.38 3.45
N LEU A 189 -3.27 -9.78 2.20
CA LEU A 189 -4.08 -9.40 1.04
C LEU A 189 -5.38 -10.20 0.99
N HIS A 190 -5.30 -11.51 1.20
CA HIS A 190 -6.46 -12.40 1.18
C HIS A 190 -7.41 -12.17 2.36
N GLU A 191 -6.93 -11.74 3.53
CA GLU A 191 -7.78 -11.61 4.73
C GLU A 191 -9.01 -10.72 4.47
N SER A 192 -8.84 -9.56 3.81
CA SER A 192 -9.97 -8.70 3.49
C SER A 192 -10.93 -9.34 2.48
N GLU A 193 -10.42 -10.11 1.52
CA GLU A 193 -11.26 -10.84 0.57
C GLU A 193 -12.05 -11.98 1.24
N ALA A 194 -11.43 -12.68 2.20
CA ALA A 194 -12.01 -13.82 2.89
C ALA A 194 -13.26 -13.45 3.71
N ILE A 195 -13.34 -12.22 4.22
CA ILE A 195 -14.52 -11.66 4.90
C ILE A 195 -15.77 -11.78 4.02
N LEU A 196 -15.64 -11.55 2.71
CA LEU A 196 -16.75 -11.61 1.77
C LEU A 196 -17.00 -13.02 1.22
N ASN A 197 -16.06 -13.95 1.35
CA ASN A 197 -16.23 -15.27 0.78
C ASN A 197 -17.37 -16.04 1.49
N ASN A 198 -18.01 -17.03 0.85
CA ASN A 198 -18.97 -17.97 1.46
C ASN A 198 -20.05 -17.31 2.35
N MET A 199 -20.60 -16.17 1.95
CA MET A 199 -21.72 -15.54 2.67
C MET A 199 -23.00 -16.38 2.52
N PRO A 200 -23.89 -16.44 3.53
CA PRO A 200 -25.09 -17.29 3.51
C PRO A 200 -25.99 -17.10 2.27
N GLY A 201 -26.11 -15.88 1.77
CA GLY A 201 -26.87 -15.51 0.57
C GLY A 201 -26.07 -15.52 -0.73
N GLY A 202 -24.88 -16.14 -0.73
CA GLY A 202 -24.02 -16.29 -1.91
C GLY A 202 -23.63 -14.96 -2.57
N ALA A 203 -23.51 -14.98 -3.89
CA ALA A 203 -23.06 -13.83 -4.70
C ALA A 203 -23.95 -12.58 -4.55
N LEU A 204 -25.26 -12.75 -4.32
CA LEU A 204 -26.17 -11.63 -4.13
C LEU A 204 -25.84 -10.88 -2.84
N GLN A 205 -25.70 -11.61 -1.73
CA GLN A 205 -25.35 -10.99 -0.45
C GLN A 205 -23.95 -10.37 -0.49
N GLN A 206 -22.98 -11.03 -1.14
CA GLN A 206 -21.66 -10.44 -1.38
C GLN A 206 -21.74 -9.10 -2.10
N SER A 207 -22.53 -9.02 -3.18
CA SER A 207 -22.71 -7.78 -3.94
C SER A 207 -23.37 -6.68 -3.11
N LEU A 208 -24.39 -7.02 -2.32
CA LEU A 208 -25.06 -6.08 -1.42
C LEU A 208 -24.11 -5.58 -0.32
N THR A 209 -23.38 -6.47 0.35
CA THR A 209 -22.41 -6.12 1.38
C THR A 209 -21.30 -5.26 0.83
N ARG A 210 -20.76 -5.56 -0.35
CA ARG A 210 -19.78 -4.70 -1.03
C ARG A 210 -20.34 -3.33 -1.35
N SER A 211 -21.58 -3.25 -1.84
CA SER A 211 -22.23 -1.98 -2.16
C SER A 211 -22.43 -1.10 -0.91
N VAL A 212 -22.94 -1.69 0.17
CA VAL A 212 -23.11 -1.02 1.47
C VAL A 212 -21.76 -0.57 2.02
N THR A 213 -20.76 -1.46 2.00
CA THR A 213 -19.40 -1.14 2.49
C THR A 213 -18.80 -0.01 1.67
N ARG A 214 -18.92 0.00 0.34
CA ARG A 214 -18.45 1.12 -0.49
C ARG A 214 -19.13 2.45 -0.14
N GLY A 215 -20.43 2.43 0.15
CA GLY A 215 -21.15 3.61 0.62
C GLY A 215 -20.61 4.13 1.96
N VAL A 216 -20.45 3.24 2.92
CA VAL A 216 -19.91 3.54 4.25
C VAL A 216 -18.44 3.96 4.16
N GLN A 217 -17.64 3.30 3.34
CA GLN A 217 -16.23 3.54 3.09
C GLN A 217 -16.00 4.98 2.63
N LYS A 218 -16.83 5.53 1.73
CA LYS A 218 -16.70 6.94 1.32
C LYS A 218 -16.82 7.91 2.49
N ILE A 219 -17.70 7.60 3.46
CA ILE A 219 -17.89 8.42 4.67
C ILE A 219 -16.71 8.23 5.62
N ILE A 220 -16.32 6.96 5.86
CA ILE A 220 -15.21 6.60 6.75
C ILE A 220 -13.90 7.19 6.24
N VAL A 221 -13.55 6.98 4.97
CA VAL A 221 -12.34 7.52 4.34
C VAL A 221 -12.30 9.04 4.48
N LYS A 222 -13.40 9.73 4.21
CA LYS A 222 -13.45 11.19 4.38
C LYS A 222 -13.18 11.62 5.82
N SER A 223 -13.73 10.88 6.80
CA SER A 223 -13.52 11.14 8.22
C SER A 223 -12.09 10.82 8.65
N TRP A 224 -11.58 9.64 8.30
CA TRP A 224 -10.22 9.20 8.59
C TRP A 224 -9.20 10.13 7.99
N ARG A 225 -9.35 10.54 6.74
CA ARG A 225 -8.43 11.49 6.10
C ARG A 225 -8.42 12.84 6.78
N LYS A 226 -9.57 13.31 7.29
CA LYS A 226 -9.62 14.54 8.08
C LYS A 226 -8.81 14.40 9.37
N GLU A 227 -9.02 13.32 10.11
CA GLU A 227 -8.26 13.04 11.34
C GLU A 227 -6.78 12.78 11.05
N TRP A 228 -6.46 12.14 9.93
CA TRP A 228 -5.10 11.85 9.50
C TRP A 228 -4.33 13.13 9.19
N LYS A 229 -4.93 14.03 8.40
CA LYS A 229 -4.35 15.36 8.10
C LYS A 229 -4.14 16.18 9.37
N ARG A 230 -5.05 16.06 10.33
CA ARG A 230 -4.91 16.68 11.64
C ARG A 230 -3.74 16.08 12.42
N ALA A 231 -3.65 14.77 12.53
CA ALA A 231 -2.56 14.08 13.22
C ALA A 231 -1.19 14.37 12.59
N LEU A 232 -1.13 14.48 11.26
CA LEU A 232 0.05 14.90 10.53
C LEU A 232 0.49 16.32 10.94
N ALA A 233 -0.43 17.28 10.90
CA ALA A 233 -0.12 18.66 11.29
C ALA A 233 0.33 18.76 12.76
N GLU A 234 -0.35 18.06 13.67
CA GLU A 234 0.01 18.02 15.10
C GLU A 234 1.39 17.37 15.31
N TYR A 235 1.71 16.29 14.58
CA TYR A 235 3.01 15.63 14.66
C TYR A 235 4.13 16.53 14.13
N GLU A 236 3.93 17.19 12.97
CA GLU A 236 4.91 18.10 12.37
C GLU A 236 5.20 19.31 13.28
N GLU A 237 4.16 19.88 13.90
CA GLU A 237 4.29 20.94 14.90
C GLU A 237 5.13 20.49 16.11
N GLN A 238 4.86 19.28 16.65
CA GLN A 238 5.61 18.73 17.78
C GLN A 238 7.07 18.44 17.44
N GLN A 239 7.36 18.02 16.20
CA GLN A 239 8.72 17.72 15.75
C GLN A 239 9.48 18.95 15.23
N ASN A 240 8.88 20.15 15.23
CA ASN A 240 9.42 21.37 14.63
C ASN A 240 9.86 21.18 13.16
N ILE A 241 9.13 20.36 12.39
CA ILE A 241 9.39 20.15 10.96
C ILE A 241 8.70 21.30 10.20
N PRO A 242 9.43 22.19 9.50
CA PRO A 242 8.82 23.26 8.74
C PRO A 242 7.93 22.71 7.62
N LEU A 243 6.71 23.24 7.47
CA LEU A 243 5.77 22.89 6.40
C LEU A 243 6.41 23.00 4.99
N GLU A 244 7.37 23.90 4.83
CA GLU A 244 8.13 24.14 3.58
C GLU A 244 9.01 22.95 3.18
N GLN A 245 9.51 22.16 4.15
CA GLN A 245 10.31 20.97 3.87
C GLN A 245 9.51 19.86 3.19
N ARG A 246 8.18 19.92 3.28
CA ARG A 246 7.27 18.98 2.59
C ARG A 246 7.10 19.30 1.11
N ILE A 247 7.32 20.55 0.71
CA ILE A 247 7.11 21.06 -0.66
C ILE A 247 8.43 21.02 -1.47
N SER A 248 9.59 21.03 -0.80
CA SER A 248 10.89 20.88 -1.47
C SER A 248 11.21 19.46 -1.94
N SER A 249 10.36 18.49 -1.62
CA SER A 249 10.47 17.06 -1.95
C SER A 249 9.18 16.50 -2.56
N ALA A 250 8.42 17.35 -3.28
CA ALA A 250 7.24 17.03 -4.08
C ALA A 250 7.33 17.77 -5.42
#